data_AF-A0A1F9Q5N1-F1
#
_entry.id   AF-A0A1F9Q5N1-F1
#
_cell.length_a   1.000
_cell.length_b   1.000
_cell.length_c   1.000
_cell.angle_alpha   90.00
_cell.angle_beta   90.00
_cell.angle_gamma   90.00
#
_symmetry.space_group_name_H-M   'P 1'
#
loop_
_entity.id
_entity.type
_entity.pdbx_description
1 polymer ?
#
loop_
_entity_poly.entity_id
_entity_poly.type
_entity_poly.pdbx_seq_one_letter_code
_entity_poly.pdbx_strand_id
1 'polypeptide(L)'
;MPQVAARISNDHEKWLKDFFKTKSAGAEFILPWAVDVFFKMIRGVSVEFTTSELKTVLEAYRDVRLLPNQSKQAYLILRVESACEERDAHIMHGASRSNLEIKLRRLNDLQATALMIWATAYWTSKAWSGVSLDDFVKLTCTGS
;
A
#
# COMPACT_ATOMS: atom_id res chain seq x y z
N MET A 1 -15.20 21.69 -12.61
CA MET A 1 -14.66 20.32 -12.64
C MET A 1 -15.71 19.40 -12.01
N PRO A 2 -16.09 18.27 -12.62
CA PRO A 2 -17.01 17.34 -11.97
C PRO A 2 -16.34 16.81 -10.70
N GLN A 3 -16.93 17.08 -9.53
CA GLN A 3 -16.49 16.49 -8.27
C GLN A 3 -16.79 14.99 -8.34
N VAL A 4 -15.77 14.18 -8.58
CA VAL A 4 -15.86 12.73 -8.40
C VAL A 4 -15.85 12.49 -6.90
N ALA A 5 -17.03 12.34 -6.31
CA ALA A 5 -17.14 11.98 -4.90
C ALA A 5 -16.37 10.69 -4.64
N ALA A 6 -15.58 10.67 -3.56
CA ALA A 6 -14.95 9.44 -3.09
C ALA A 6 -16.05 8.38 -2.91
N ARG A 7 -15.85 7.20 -3.52
CA ARG A 7 -16.75 6.05 -3.35
C ARG A 7 -16.58 5.52 -1.93
N ILE A 8 -17.31 6.11 -0.99
CA ILE A 8 -17.48 5.56 0.35
C ILE A 8 -18.72 4.67 0.36
N SER A 9 -18.67 3.57 1.10
CA SER A 9 -19.86 2.71 1.27
C SER A 9 -20.93 3.44 2.08
N ASN A 10 -22.18 2.97 1.98
CA ASN A 10 -23.28 3.50 2.78
C ASN A 10 -23.00 3.44 4.29
N ASP A 11 -22.28 2.39 4.74
CA ASP A 11 -21.90 2.24 6.15
C ASP A 11 -20.87 3.29 6.58
N HIS A 12 -19.85 3.55 5.76
CA HIS A 12 -18.88 4.61 6.05
C HIS A 12 -19.54 6.01 6.00
N GLU A 13 -20.51 6.22 5.10
CA GLU A 13 -21.26 7.46 5.06
C GLU A 13 -22.13 7.65 6.31
N LYS A 14 -22.80 6.58 6.77
CA LYS A 14 -23.57 6.60 8.01
C LYS A 14 -22.67 6.91 9.20
N TRP A 15 -21.55 6.21 9.32
CA TRP A 15 -20.55 6.48 10.35
C TRP A 15 -20.07 7.94 10.32
N LEU A 16 -19.75 8.50 9.15
CA LEU A 16 -19.35 9.91 9.04
C LEU A 16 -20.44 10.86 9.54
N LYS A 17 -21.71 10.59 9.25
CA LYS A 17 -22.84 11.43 9.71
C LYS A 17 -23.12 11.28 11.20
N ASP A 18 -22.80 10.12 11.78
CA ASP A 18 -22.97 9.88 13.22
C ASP A 18 -21.92 10.65 14.05
N PHE A 19 -20.71 10.85 13.51
CA PHE A 19 -19.61 11.55 14.20
C PHE A 19 -19.40 13.02 13.78
N PHE A 20 -19.82 13.40 12.57
CA PHE A 20 -19.61 14.74 12.01
C PHE A 20 -20.92 15.32 11.49
N LYS A 21 -21.08 16.65 11.59
CA LYS A 21 -22.29 17.36 11.12
C LYS A 21 -22.57 17.13 9.63
N THR A 22 -21.54 16.94 8.82
CA THR A 22 -21.65 16.66 7.39
C THR A 22 -20.58 15.67 6.95
N LYS A 23 -20.86 14.95 5.84
CA LYS A 23 -19.87 14.09 5.17
C LYS A 23 -18.59 14.85 4.81
N SER A 24 -18.72 16.08 4.33
CA SER A 24 -17.58 16.91 3.94
C SER A 24 -16.70 17.28 5.13
N ALA A 25 -17.30 17.66 6.27
CA ALA A 25 -16.55 18.01 7.47
C ALA A 25 -15.73 16.82 8.02
N GLY A 26 -16.31 15.61 8.01
CA GLY A 26 -15.59 14.40 8.40
C GLY A 26 -14.48 14.03 7.40
N ALA A 27 -14.72 14.18 6.10
CA ALA A 27 -13.71 13.94 5.08
C ALA A 27 -12.54 14.94 5.16
N GLU A 28 -12.82 16.22 5.41
CA GLU A 28 -11.81 17.26 5.62
C GLU A 28 -10.89 16.96 6.80
N PHE A 29 -11.37 16.28 7.83
CA PHE A 29 -10.56 15.89 8.98
C PHE A 29 -9.78 14.58 8.75
N ILE A 30 -10.46 13.55 8.23
CA ILE A 30 -9.90 12.20 8.13
C ILE A 30 -8.90 12.07 6.98
N LEU A 31 -9.15 12.73 5.84
CA LEU A 31 -8.30 12.57 4.67
C LEU A 31 -6.88 13.07 4.90
N PRO A 32 -6.64 14.29 5.44
CA PRO A 32 -5.28 14.74 5.76
C PRO A 32 -4.57 13.78 6.72
N TRP A 33 -5.26 13.36 7.79
CA TRP A 33 -4.72 12.40 8.74
C TRP A 33 -4.35 11.06 8.09
N ALA A 34 -5.21 10.53 7.21
CA ALA A 34 -4.95 9.28 6.51
C ALA A 34 -3.71 9.39 5.59
N VAL A 35 -3.53 10.53 4.91
CA VAL A 35 -2.34 10.79 4.09
C VAL A 35 -1.08 10.89 4.95
N ASP A 36 -1.13 11.62 6.07
CA ASP A 36 0.00 11.76 6.99
C ASP A 36 0.41 10.40 7.59
N VAL A 37 -0.58 9.61 8.03
CA VAL A 37 -0.35 8.25 8.54
C VAL A 37 0.24 7.36 7.45
N PHE A 38 -0.28 7.42 6.23
CA PHE A 38 0.25 6.64 5.10
C PHE A 38 1.75 6.93 4.89
N PHE A 39 2.14 8.19 4.75
CA PHE A 39 3.55 8.54 4.54
C PHE A 39 4.42 8.20 5.75
N LYS A 40 3.92 8.40 6.98
CA LYS A 40 4.61 7.98 8.20
C LYS A 40 4.88 6.47 8.20
N MET A 41 3.87 5.66 7.85
CA MET A 41 4.01 4.21 7.80
C MET A 41 4.98 3.78 6.69
N ILE A 42 4.88 4.33 5.48
CA ILE A 42 5.78 3.97 4.38
C ILE A 42 7.23 4.29 4.72
N ARG A 43 7.53 5.46 5.28
CA ARG A 43 8.90 5.81 5.71
C ARG A 43 9.43 4.87 6.78
N GLY A 44 8.58 4.44 7.73
CA GLY A 44 8.97 3.48 8.75
C GLY A 44 9.24 2.10 8.17
N VAL A 45 8.29 1.57 7.39
CA VAL A 45 8.39 0.25 6.77
C VAL A 45 9.57 0.18 5.82
N SER A 46 9.81 1.20 4.99
CA SER A 46 10.85 1.15 3.97
C SER A 46 12.26 1.03 4.52
N VAL A 47 12.51 1.42 5.78
CA VAL A 47 13.82 1.29 6.43
C VAL A 47 14.10 -0.17 6.87
N GLU A 48 13.05 -0.96 7.10
CA GLU A 48 13.18 -2.37 7.52
C GLU A 48 13.43 -3.32 6.33
N PHE A 49 13.14 -2.89 5.11
CA PHE A 49 13.18 -3.69 3.90
C PHE A 49 14.32 -3.23 2.98
N THR A 50 14.95 -4.19 2.32
CA THR A 50 15.90 -3.93 1.24
C THR A 50 15.15 -3.53 -0.05
N THR A 51 15.84 -2.88 -0.98
CA THR A 51 15.28 -2.56 -2.30
C THR A 51 14.75 -3.81 -3.01
N SER A 52 15.47 -4.92 -2.97
CA SER A 52 15.04 -6.19 -3.57
C SER A 52 13.75 -6.73 -2.97
N GLU A 53 13.60 -6.66 -1.64
CA GLU A 53 12.38 -7.06 -0.94
C GLU A 53 11.21 -6.14 -1.31
N LEU A 54 11.43 -4.82 -1.34
CA LEU A 54 10.40 -3.84 -1.74
C LEU A 54 9.95 -4.05 -3.19
N LYS A 55 10.88 -4.32 -4.13
CA LYS A 55 10.53 -4.66 -5.51
C LYS A 55 9.72 -5.95 -5.61
N THR A 56 10.04 -6.95 -4.79
CA THR A 56 9.26 -8.19 -4.71
C THR A 56 7.82 -7.91 -4.26
N VAL A 57 7.64 -7.00 -3.29
CA VAL A 57 6.30 -6.57 -2.87
C VAL A 57 5.58 -5.80 -3.99
N LEU A 58 6.26 -4.92 -4.73
CA LEU A 58 5.66 -4.26 -5.90
C LEU A 58 5.15 -5.28 -6.91
N GLU A 59 5.97 -6.26 -7.27
CA GLU A 59 5.62 -7.31 -8.22
C GLU A 59 4.38 -8.13 -7.79
N ALA A 60 4.21 -8.35 -6.47
CA ALA A 60 3.04 -9.03 -5.92
C ALA A 60 1.70 -8.32 -6.19
N TYR A 61 1.75 -7.01 -6.47
CA TYR A 61 0.59 -6.17 -6.76
C TYR A 61 0.40 -5.83 -8.25
N ARG A 62 1.24 -6.41 -9.14
CA ARG A 62 0.99 -6.30 -10.59
C ARG A 62 -0.37 -6.92 -10.92
N ASP A 63 -1.20 -6.16 -11.62
CA ASP A 63 -2.57 -6.52 -12.02
C ASP A 63 -3.54 -6.80 -10.85
N VAL A 64 -3.22 -6.34 -9.64
CA VAL A 64 -4.08 -6.49 -8.46
C VAL A 64 -4.94 -5.27 -8.23
N ARG A 65 -6.24 -5.51 -8.05
CA ARG A 65 -7.17 -4.50 -7.56
C ARG A 65 -7.38 -4.67 -6.05
N LEU A 66 -6.71 -3.85 -5.25
CA LEU A 66 -6.89 -3.84 -3.79
C LEU A 66 -8.26 -3.30 -3.40
N LEU A 67 -9.03 -4.09 -2.64
CA LEU A 67 -10.29 -3.66 -2.05
C LEU A 67 -10.11 -3.25 -0.57
N PRO A 68 -10.94 -2.35 -0.01
CA PRO A 68 -10.80 -1.89 1.37
C PRO A 68 -10.89 -3.02 2.42
N ASN A 69 -11.61 -4.10 2.15
CA ASN A 69 -11.70 -5.26 3.04
C ASN A 69 -10.49 -6.21 2.95
N GLN A 70 -9.57 -5.96 2.01
CA GLN A 70 -8.35 -6.74 1.78
C GLN A 70 -7.09 -6.05 2.34
N SER A 71 -7.26 -4.99 3.12
CA SER A 71 -6.15 -4.24 3.72
C SER A 71 -5.77 -4.78 5.11
N LYS A 72 -5.35 -6.05 5.18
CA LYS A 72 -4.79 -6.66 6.41
C LYS A 72 -3.47 -7.36 6.15
N GLN A 73 -2.66 -7.51 7.19
CA GLN A 73 -1.35 -8.18 7.12
C GLN A 73 -1.43 -9.58 6.49
N ALA A 74 -2.42 -10.38 6.89
CA ALA A 74 -2.59 -11.73 6.36
C ALA A 74 -2.79 -11.73 4.82
N TYR A 75 -3.50 -10.74 4.28
CA TYR A 75 -3.69 -10.62 2.84
C TYR A 75 -2.40 -10.20 2.13
N LEU A 76 -1.63 -9.28 2.71
CA LEU A 76 -0.31 -8.92 2.20
C LEU A 76 0.61 -10.14 2.11
N ILE A 77 0.69 -10.94 3.17
CA ILE A 77 1.52 -12.16 3.21
C ILE A 77 1.09 -13.12 2.11
N LEU A 78 -0.21 -13.42 2.03
CA LEU A 78 -0.76 -14.31 1.01
C LEU A 78 -0.38 -13.83 -0.42
N ARG A 79 -0.52 -12.54 -0.71
CA ARG A 79 -0.22 -11.98 -2.03
C ARG A 79 1.26 -12.09 -2.39
N VAL A 80 2.14 -11.78 -1.45
CA VAL A 80 3.59 -11.88 -1.67
C VAL A 80 4.02 -13.33 -1.82
N GLU A 81 3.44 -14.23 -1.04
CA GLU A 81 3.68 -15.67 -1.13
C GLU A 81 3.26 -16.22 -2.50
N SER A 82 2.03 -15.98 -2.94
CA SER A 82 1.58 -16.40 -4.28
C SER A 82 2.47 -15.84 -5.39
N ALA A 83 2.91 -14.57 -5.28
CA ALA A 83 3.81 -14.00 -6.27
C ALA A 83 5.20 -14.65 -6.27
N CYS A 84 5.70 -15.07 -5.11
CA CYS A 84 6.94 -15.80 -4.99
C CYS A 84 6.84 -17.21 -5.56
N GLU A 85 5.69 -17.86 -5.43
CA GLU A 85 5.45 -19.25 -5.88
C GLU A 85 5.11 -19.35 -7.37
N GLU A 86 4.25 -18.45 -7.86
CA GLU A 86 3.71 -18.54 -9.22
C GLU A 86 4.59 -17.84 -10.26
N ARG A 87 5.35 -16.82 -9.83
CA ARG A 87 6.09 -15.91 -10.73
C ARG A 87 7.55 -15.73 -10.35
N ASP A 88 8.03 -16.48 -9.35
CA ASP A 88 9.42 -16.39 -8.87
C ASP A 88 9.86 -14.95 -8.53
N ALA A 89 8.94 -14.10 -8.04
CA ALA A 89 9.19 -12.67 -7.86
C ALA A 89 10.42 -12.39 -6.98
N HIS A 90 10.63 -13.21 -5.95
CA HIS A 90 11.80 -13.13 -5.07
C HIS A 90 13.11 -13.46 -5.79
N ILE A 91 13.12 -14.42 -6.73
CA ILE A 91 14.29 -14.74 -7.55
C ILE A 91 14.59 -13.60 -8.52
N MET A 92 13.55 -13.07 -9.17
CA MET A 92 13.66 -11.96 -10.14
C MET A 92 14.35 -10.73 -9.56
N HIS A 93 14.11 -10.44 -8.27
CA HIS A 93 14.68 -9.28 -7.59
C HIS A 93 15.83 -9.60 -6.64
N GLY A 94 16.20 -10.88 -6.48
CA GLY A 94 17.27 -11.31 -5.57
C GLY A 94 16.94 -11.14 -4.08
N ALA A 95 15.66 -11.31 -3.71
CA ALA A 95 15.21 -11.28 -2.33
C ALA A 95 15.18 -12.68 -1.71
N SER A 96 15.51 -12.77 -0.41
CA SER A 96 15.32 -14.01 0.36
C SER A 96 13.86 -14.17 0.76
N ARG A 97 13.19 -15.22 0.29
CA ARG A 97 11.77 -15.51 0.60
C ARG A 97 11.53 -15.62 2.11
N SER A 98 12.40 -16.34 2.83
CA SER A 98 12.26 -16.54 4.28
C SER A 98 12.45 -15.25 5.07
N ASN A 99 13.44 -14.42 4.71
CA ASN A 99 13.64 -13.13 5.35
C ASN A 99 12.46 -12.18 5.07
N LEU A 100 11.98 -12.16 3.83
CA LEU A 100 10.83 -11.35 3.43
C LEU A 100 9.59 -11.74 4.25
N GLU A 101 9.31 -13.04 4.38
CA GLU A 101 8.19 -13.54 5.19
C GLU A 101 8.29 -13.11 6.66
N ILE A 102 9.47 -13.27 7.28
CA ILE A 102 9.70 -12.85 8.68
C ILE A 102 9.42 -11.36 8.86
N LYS A 103 9.88 -10.51 7.93
CA LYS A 103 9.63 -9.07 8.00
C LYS A 103 8.15 -8.73 7.82
N LEU A 104 7.48 -9.36 6.86
CA LEU A 104 6.05 -9.15 6.63
C LEU A 104 5.22 -9.54 7.86
N ARG A 105 5.60 -10.63 8.56
CA ARG A 105 4.96 -11.08 9.82
C ARG A 105 5.14 -10.12 11.00
N ARG A 106 6.11 -9.19 10.95
CA ARG A 106 6.32 -8.18 12.00
C ARG A 106 5.47 -6.92 11.80
N LEU A 107 4.96 -6.70 10.59
CA LEU A 107 4.16 -5.52 10.28
C LEU A 107 2.81 -5.57 11.00
N ASN A 108 2.38 -4.47 11.62
CA ASN A 108 0.99 -4.35 12.03
C ASN A 108 0.07 -4.08 10.81
N ASP A 109 -1.25 -4.16 11.01
CA ASP A 109 -2.22 -3.97 9.93
C ASP A 109 -2.13 -2.59 9.26
N LEU A 110 -1.75 -1.52 10.00
CA LEU A 110 -1.59 -0.18 9.41
C LEU A 110 -0.36 -0.12 8.51
N GLN A 111 0.76 -0.68 8.95
CA GLN A 111 2.00 -0.77 8.17
C GLN A 111 1.79 -1.62 6.92
N ALA A 112 1.15 -2.78 7.06
CA ALA A 112 0.81 -3.64 5.94
C ALA A 112 -0.11 -2.92 4.95
N THR A 113 -1.15 -2.25 5.45
CA THR A 113 -2.08 -1.47 4.62
C THR A 113 -1.37 -0.39 3.82
N ALA A 114 -0.51 0.38 4.47
CA ALA A 114 0.28 1.40 3.78
C ALA A 114 1.11 0.77 2.66
N LEU A 115 1.83 -0.32 2.95
CA LEU A 115 2.68 -1.00 1.97
C LEU A 115 1.87 -1.53 0.77
N MET A 116 0.67 -2.08 1.00
CA MET A 116 -0.22 -2.54 -0.07
C MET A 116 -0.73 -1.40 -0.95
N ILE A 117 -1.12 -0.27 -0.33
CA ILE A 117 -1.55 0.94 -1.06
C ILE A 117 -0.40 1.48 -1.89
N TRP A 118 0.81 1.57 -1.32
CA TRP A 118 2.02 2.00 -2.01
C TRP A 118 2.34 1.11 -3.22
N ALA A 119 2.26 -0.22 -3.04
CA ALA A 119 2.51 -1.16 -4.13
C ALA A 119 1.46 -1.10 -5.23
N THR A 120 0.19 -0.93 -4.85
CA THR A 120 -0.91 -0.75 -5.82
C THR A 120 -0.76 0.59 -6.57
N ALA A 121 -0.29 1.64 -5.90
CA ALA A 121 -0.13 2.96 -6.49
C ALA A 121 0.89 2.95 -7.64
N TYR A 122 1.96 2.16 -7.55
CA TYR A 122 2.94 2.00 -8.63
C TYR A 122 2.27 1.53 -9.95
N TRP A 123 1.41 0.52 -9.87
CA TRP A 123 0.77 -0.07 -11.06
C TRP A 123 -0.46 0.68 -11.57
N THR A 124 -1.10 1.48 -10.71
CA THR A 124 -2.38 2.15 -11.05
C THR A 124 -2.23 3.63 -11.36
N SER A 125 -1.18 4.29 -10.87
CA SER A 125 -0.96 5.71 -11.08
C SER A 125 -0.34 6.01 -12.44
N LYS A 126 -0.96 6.95 -13.17
CA LYS A 126 -0.38 7.48 -14.41
C LYS A 126 0.99 8.15 -14.19
N ALA A 127 1.26 8.67 -12.99
CA ALA A 127 2.52 9.35 -12.68
C ALA A 127 3.71 8.39 -12.63
N TRP A 128 3.48 7.11 -12.39
CA TRP A 128 4.53 6.09 -12.30
C TRP A 128 4.64 5.23 -13.56
N SER A 129 3.81 5.52 -14.58
CA SER A 129 3.86 4.85 -15.88
C SER A 129 5.22 5.07 -16.53
N GLY A 130 5.96 3.98 -16.75
CA GLY A 130 7.30 4.02 -17.37
C GLY A 130 8.44 4.32 -16.39
N VAL A 131 8.17 4.51 -15.10
CA VAL A 131 9.19 4.63 -14.06
C VAL A 131 9.66 3.23 -13.66
N SER A 132 10.98 3.04 -13.59
CA SER A 132 11.54 1.74 -13.16
C SER A 132 11.18 1.45 -11.70
N LEU A 133 11.13 0.16 -11.33
CA LEU A 133 10.88 -0.24 -9.95
C LEU A 133 11.93 0.34 -8.99
N ASP A 134 13.20 0.37 -9.42
CA ASP A 134 14.31 0.92 -8.64
C ASP A 134 14.16 2.43 -8.39
N ASP A 135 13.81 3.20 -9.43
CA ASP A 135 13.58 4.64 -9.30
C ASP A 135 12.37 4.93 -8.43
N PHE A 136 11.30 4.16 -8.57
CA PHE A 136 10.11 4.33 -7.73
C PHE A 136 10.41 4.08 -6.25
N VAL A 137 11.11 2.99 -5.92
CA VAL A 137 11.54 2.73 -4.54
C VAL A 137 12.41 3.87 -4.03
N LYS A 138 13.39 4.32 -4.82
CA LYS A 138 14.26 5.43 -4.43
C LYS A 138 13.45 6.71 -4.16
N LEU A 139 12.62 7.15 -5.10
CA LEU A 139 11.88 8.41 -4.99
C LEU A 139 10.84 8.43 -3.86
N THR A 140 10.29 7.26 -3.49
CA THR A 140 9.20 7.18 -2.52
C THR A 140 9.63 6.72 -1.13
N CYS A 141 10.75 6.00 -1.02
CA CYS A 141 11.26 5.46 0.24
C CYS A 141 12.49 6.20 0.76
N THR A 142 13.33 6.76 -0.12
CA THR A 142 14.40 7.69 0.30
C THR A 142 13.81 9.09 0.22
N GLY A 143 13.48 9.66 1.38
CA GLY A 143 12.98 11.03 1.44
C GLY A 143 13.95 11.97 0.72
N SER A 144 13.41 12.83 -0.14
CA SER A 144 14.06 14.10 -0.50
C SER A 144 14.42 14.89 0.74
#